data_AF-A0A1F9IQS7-F1
#
_entry.id   AF-A0A1F9IQS7-F1
#
_cell.length_a   1.000
_cell.length_b   1.000
_cell.length_c   1.000
_cell.angle_alpha   90.00
_cell.angle_beta   90.00
_cell.angle_gamma   90.00
#
_symmetry.space_group_name_H-M   'P 1'
#
loop_
_entity.id
_entity.type
_entity.pdbx_description
1 polymer ?
#
loop_
_entity_poly.entity_id
_entity_poly.type
_entity_poly.pdbx_seq_one_letter_code
_entity_poly.pdbx_strand_id
1 'polypeptide(L)'
;MKFKTFPKDVIVELLLFLAENESFESIRKGFDRGITPGEVREVLLEVADYFRRDLGGEEEAFLERDSYEKYLSKNSLAVLEALLPQEKQMILKGFGLARD
;
A
#
# COMPACT_ATOMS: atom_id res chain seq x y z
N MET A 1 0.70 16.58 19.33
CA MET A 1 0.56 15.30 18.59
C MET A 1 1.89 15.00 17.90
N LYS A 2 2.35 13.75 17.81
CA LYS A 2 3.61 13.40 17.12
C LYS A 2 3.28 12.53 15.90
N PHE A 3 3.49 13.02 14.68
CA PHE A 3 3.14 12.29 13.45
C PHE A 3 3.76 10.89 13.38
N LYS A 4 4.95 10.71 13.93
CA LYS A 4 5.65 9.40 14.01
C LYS A 4 4.94 8.31 14.83
N THR A 5 3.86 8.63 15.54
CA THR A 5 3.09 7.65 16.31
C THR A 5 1.87 7.15 15.54
N PHE A 6 1.59 7.69 14.35
CA PHE A 6 0.52 7.16 13.52
C PHE A 6 0.93 5.83 12.88
N PRO A 7 -0.01 4.90 12.73
CA PRO A 7 0.15 3.74 11.86
C PRO A 7 0.57 4.17 10.43
N LYS A 8 1.40 3.37 9.75
CA LYS A 8 1.96 3.70 8.43
C LYS A 8 0.83 3.90 7.38
N ASP A 9 -0.21 3.09 7.41
CA ASP A 9 -1.42 3.20 6.60
C ASP A 9 -2.16 4.53 6.82
N VAL A 10 -2.30 4.96 8.07
CA VAL A 10 -2.90 6.26 8.41
C VAL A 10 -2.05 7.43 7.90
N ILE A 11 -0.72 7.28 7.88
CA ILE A 11 0.20 8.28 7.31
C ILE A 11 0.03 8.35 5.79
N VAL A 12 -0.13 7.22 5.10
CA VAL A 12 -0.37 7.17 3.65
C VAL A 12 -1.67 7.89 3.31
N GLU A 13 -2.77 7.57 3.99
CA GLU A 13 -4.08 8.21 3.77
C GLU A 13 -4.02 9.72 4.01
N LEU A 14 -3.29 10.15 5.05
CA LEU A 14 -3.09 11.58 5.32
C LEU A 14 -2.33 12.29 4.20
N LEU A 15 -1.27 11.67 3.66
CA LEU A 15 -0.49 12.24 2.55
C LEU A 15 -1.32 12.35 1.27
N LEU A 16 -2.11 11.33 0.95
CA LEU A 16 -3.03 11.34 -0.18
C LEU A 16 -4.10 12.43 -0.03
N PHE A 17 -4.73 12.50 1.14
CA PHE A 17 -5.73 13.52 1.45
C PHE A 17 -5.19 14.93 1.24
N LEU A 18 -3.99 15.21 1.74
CA LEU A 18 -3.34 16.52 1.58
C LEU A 18 -3.00 16.80 0.11
N ALA A 19 -2.48 15.82 -0.63
CA ALA A 19 -2.17 15.98 -2.04
C ALA A 19 -3.42 16.32 -2.87
N GLU A 20 -4.56 15.71 -2.57
CA GLU A 20 -5.80 15.91 -3.32
C GLU A 20 -6.51 17.22 -2.95
N ASN A 21 -6.61 17.53 -1.66
CA ASN A 21 -7.55 18.51 -1.12
C ASN A 21 -6.91 19.82 -0.68
N GLU A 22 -5.60 19.84 -0.40
CA GLU A 22 -4.96 21.04 0.13
C GLU A 22 -4.55 22.02 -0.97
N SER A 23 -4.77 23.32 -0.71
CA SER A 23 -4.30 24.40 -1.58
C SER A 23 -2.95 24.93 -1.11
N PHE A 24 -1.89 24.49 -1.79
CA PHE A 24 -0.51 24.92 -1.51
C PHE A 24 -0.19 26.34 -2.01
N GLU A 25 -1.18 27.09 -2.49
CA GLU A 25 -1.01 28.49 -2.92
C GLU A 25 -0.61 29.42 -1.77
N SER A 26 -1.08 29.11 -0.56
CA SER A 26 -0.80 29.87 0.66
C SER A 26 0.67 29.82 1.09
N ILE A 27 1.38 28.74 0.73
CA ILE A 27 2.78 28.49 1.11
C ILE A 27 3.79 28.90 0.03
N ARG A 28 3.32 29.41 -1.13
CA ARG A 28 4.20 29.94 -2.19
C ARG A 28 5.22 30.96 -1.71
N LYS A 29 4.85 31.79 -0.72
CA LYS A 29 5.73 32.83 -0.15
C LYS A 29 6.85 32.26 0.73
N GLY A 30 6.73 31.01 1.19
CA GLY A 30 7.75 30.33 1.99
C GLY A 30 8.71 29.46 1.18
N PHE A 31 8.44 29.24 -0.11
CA PHE A 31 9.36 28.56 -1.01
C PHE A 31 10.39 29.55 -1.54
N ASP A 32 11.43 29.79 -0.76
CA ASP A 32 12.50 30.72 -1.12
C ASP A 32 13.22 30.35 -2.43
N ARG A 33 13.11 29.11 -2.93
CA ARG A 33 13.92 28.60 -4.05
C ARG A 33 13.27 27.49 -4.88
N GLY A 34 12.14 27.77 -5.52
CA GLY A 34 11.79 27.06 -6.76
C GLY A 34 11.09 25.70 -6.61
N ILE A 35 10.36 25.49 -5.52
CA ILE A 35 9.33 24.45 -5.49
C ILE A 35 7.96 25.11 -5.68
N THR A 36 7.25 24.67 -6.70
CA THR A 36 5.89 25.08 -7.04
C THR A 36 4.89 24.26 -6.22
N PRO A 37 3.66 24.78 -6.00
CA PRO A 37 2.56 24.02 -5.43
C PRO A 37 2.30 22.65 -6.09
N GLY A 38 2.52 22.56 -7.41
CA GLY A 38 2.41 21.30 -8.15
C GLY A 38 3.49 20.30 -7.73
N GLU A 39 4.74 20.74 -7.64
CA GLU A 39 5.85 19.88 -7.19
C GLU A 39 5.66 19.42 -5.73
N VAL A 40 5.05 20.23 -4.86
CA VAL A 40 4.68 19.80 -3.50
C VAL A 40 3.68 18.65 -3.55
N ARG A 41 2.65 18.77 -4.38
CA ARG A 41 1.64 17.72 -4.57
C ARG A 41 2.28 16.44 -5.09
N GLU A 42 3.17 16.54 -6.08
CA GLU A 42 3.90 15.40 -6.64
C GLU A 42 4.77 14.70 -5.59
N VAL A 43 5.50 15.46 -4.77
CA VAL A 43 6.31 14.91 -3.67
C VAL A 43 5.44 14.17 -2.65
N LEU A 44 4.28 14.71 -2.28
CA LEU A 44 3.37 14.04 -1.34
C LEU A 44 2.86 12.71 -1.91
N LEU A 45 2.52 12.66 -3.20
CA LEU A 45 2.11 11.44 -3.90
C LEU A 45 3.26 10.43 -3.99
N GLU A 46 4.47 10.87 -4.30
CA GLU A 46 5.65 10.00 -4.39
C GLU A 46 5.99 9.38 -3.03
N VAL A 47 5.93 10.18 -1.96
CA VAL A 47 6.15 9.70 -0.59
C VAL A 47 5.03 8.75 -0.15
N ALA A 48 3.77 9.04 -0.46
CA ALA A 48 2.66 8.13 -0.19
C ALA A 48 2.82 6.79 -0.91
N ASP A 49 3.22 6.81 -2.18
CA ASP A 49 3.47 5.59 -2.96
C ASP A 49 4.69 4.82 -2.45
N TYR A 50 5.75 5.51 -2.01
CA TYR A 50 6.88 4.88 -1.33
C TYR A 50 6.45 4.13 -0.07
N PHE A 51 5.67 4.77 0.82
CA PHE A 51 5.16 4.10 2.01
C PHE A 51 4.17 2.98 1.69
N ARG A 52 3.36 3.12 0.65
CA ARG A 52 2.45 2.07 0.18
C ARG A 52 3.21 0.87 -0.36
N ARG A 53 4.32 1.09 -1.07
CA ARG A 53 5.22 0.03 -1.54
C ARG A 53 6.04 -0.58 -0.40
N ASP A 54 6.37 0.18 0.64
CA ASP A 54 7.01 -0.35 1.86
C ASP A 54 6.03 -1.22 2.66
N LEU A 55 4.75 -0.83 2.74
CA LEU A 55 3.66 -1.65 3.25
C LEU A 55 3.47 -2.93 2.41
N GLY A 56 3.51 -2.80 1.08
CA GLY A 56 3.45 -3.95 0.16
C GLY A 56 4.72 -4.79 0.10
N GLY A 57 5.88 -4.22 0.42
CA GLY A 57 7.20 -4.87 0.42
C GLY A 57 7.50 -5.60 1.72
N GLU A 58 6.87 -5.21 2.82
CA GLU A 58 6.74 -6.04 4.03
C GLU A 58 5.70 -7.17 3.85
N GLU A 59 4.77 -7.06 2.89
CA GLU A 59 3.81 -8.11 2.50
C GLU A 59 4.30 -9.08 1.41
N GLU A 60 5.23 -8.66 0.54
CA GLU A 60 5.84 -9.53 -0.48
C GLU A 60 6.79 -10.59 0.13
N ALA A 61 7.11 -10.50 1.42
CA ALA A 61 8.02 -11.40 2.10
C ALA A 61 7.39 -12.66 2.73
N PHE A 62 6.05 -12.83 2.74
CA PHE A 62 5.46 -14.05 3.33
C PHE A 62 4.17 -14.53 2.63
N LEU A 63 4.35 -15.00 1.39
CA LEU A 63 3.60 -16.15 0.90
C LEU A 63 4.57 -17.31 0.74
N GLU A 64 5.05 -17.85 1.85
CA GLU A 64 5.57 -19.22 1.80
C GLU A 64 4.44 -20.10 1.24
N ARG A 65 4.60 -20.55 0.00
CA ARG A 65 3.78 -21.59 -0.66
C ARG A 65 3.45 -22.73 0.32
N ASP A 66 4.39 -23.05 1.20
CA ASP A 66 4.32 -24.07 2.23
C ASP A 66 3.21 -23.88 3.28
N SER A 67 2.70 -22.65 3.49
CA SER A 67 1.77 -22.38 4.60
C SER A 67 0.33 -22.85 4.32
N TYR A 68 -0.16 -22.68 3.08
CA TYR A 68 -1.51 -23.10 2.69
C TYR A 68 -1.51 -24.45 1.97
N GLU A 69 -0.41 -24.85 1.32
CA GLU A 69 -0.29 -26.13 0.60
C GLU A 69 -0.55 -27.33 1.51
N LYS A 70 -0.15 -27.25 2.79
CA LYS A 70 -0.40 -28.31 3.79
C LYS A 70 -1.87 -28.49 4.16
N TYR A 71 -2.73 -27.52 3.87
CA TYR A 71 -4.16 -27.55 4.18
C TYR A 71 -5.03 -27.86 2.95
N LEU A 72 -4.44 -27.96 1.77
CA LEU A 72 -5.16 -28.13 0.52
C LEU A 72 -4.91 -29.50 -0.12
N SER A 73 -5.94 -30.04 -0.75
CA SER A 73 -5.78 -31.22 -1.60
C SER A 73 -5.01 -30.88 -2.88
N LYS A 74 -4.39 -31.87 -3.51
CA LYS A 74 -3.71 -31.71 -4.82
C LYS A 74 -4.64 -31.10 -5.88
N ASN A 75 -5.92 -31.47 -5.87
CA ASN A 75 -6.91 -30.93 -6.80
C ASN A 75 -7.22 -29.45 -6.51
N SER A 76 -7.33 -29.09 -5.24
CA SER A 76 -7.54 -27.70 -4.81
C SER A 76 -6.36 -26.81 -5.19
N LEU A 77 -5.13 -27.33 -5.07
CA LEU A 77 -3.92 -26.63 -5.51
C LEU A 77 -3.89 -26.42 -7.02
N ALA A 78 -4.20 -27.46 -7.80
CA ALA A 78 -4.26 -27.35 -9.26
C ALA A 78 -5.28 -26.30 -9.73
N VAL A 79 -6.42 -26.18 -9.03
CA VAL A 79 -7.40 -25.11 -9.30
C VAL A 79 -6.84 -23.74 -8.96
N LEU A 80 -6.20 -23.57 -7.79
CA LEU A 80 -5.61 -22.28 -7.41
C LEU A 80 -4.47 -21.83 -8.32
N GLU A 81 -3.70 -22.76 -8.87
CA GLU A 81 -2.62 -22.47 -9.82
C GLU A 81 -3.13 -22.07 -11.21
N ALA A 82 -4.38 -22.43 -11.55
CA ALA A 82 -5.01 -22.05 -12.82
C ALA A 82 -5.67 -20.66 -12.78
N LEU A 83 -5.73 -20.01 -11.62
CA LEU A 83 -6.35 -18.70 -11.43
C LEU A 83 -5.37 -17.55 -11.63
N LEU A 84 -5.91 -16.36 -11.92
CA LEU A 84 -5.11 -15.14 -11.88
C LEU A 84 -4.65 -14.86 -10.44
N PRO A 85 -3.47 -14.23 -10.24
CA PRO A 85 -2.92 -13.99 -8.90
C PRO A 85 -3.89 -13.28 -7.95
N GLN A 86 -4.69 -12.35 -8.47
CA GLN A 86 -5.67 -11.56 -7.71
C GLN A 86 -6.86 -12.42 -7.26
N GLU A 87 -7.34 -13.33 -8.11
CA GLU A 87 -8.42 -14.26 -7.80
C GLU A 87 -7.96 -15.29 -6.76
N LYS A 88 -6.74 -15.80 -6.93
CA LYS A 88 -6.09 -16.69 -5.95
C LYS A 88 -6.01 -16.04 -4.58
N GLN A 89 -5.59 -14.78 -4.50
CA GLN A 89 -5.52 -14.04 -3.24
C GLN A 89 -6.89 -13.85 -2.60
N MET A 90 -7.89 -13.45 -3.38
CA MET A 90 -9.26 -13.26 -2.89
C MET A 90 -9.84 -14.56 -2.29
N ILE A 91 -9.59 -15.70 -2.95
CA ILE A 91 -10.03 -17.01 -2.45
C ILE A 91 -9.28 -17.37 -1.17
N LEU A 92 -7.95 -17.26 -1.14
CA LEU A 92 -7.17 -17.58 0.05
C LEU A 92 -7.58 -16.73 1.26
N LYS A 93 -7.84 -15.43 1.07
CA LYS A 93 -8.39 -14.55 2.12
C LYS A 93 -9.79 -14.98 2.56
N GLY A 94 -10.69 -15.28 1.62
CA GLY A 94 -12.05 -15.73 1.90
C GLY A 94 -12.13 -17.00 2.75
N PHE A 95 -11.11 -17.86 2.69
CA PHE A 95 -10.99 -19.06 3.51
C PHE A 95 -10.07 -18.90 4.75
N GLY A 96 -9.59 -17.69 5.04
CA GLY A 96 -8.67 -17.43 6.14
C GLY A 96 -7.29 -18.10 5.99
N LEU A 97 -6.95 -18.50 4.77
CA LEU A 97 -5.66 -19.11 4.39
C LEU A 97 -4.62 -18.05 3.96
N ALA A 98 -5.05 -16.79 3.84
CA ALA A 98 -4.21 -15.60 3.70
C ALA A 98 -4.81 -14.48 4.57
N ARG A 99 -3.98 -13.52 4.99
CA ARG A 99 -4.42 -12.36 5.78
C ARG A 99 -4.81 -11.19 4.87
N ASP A 100 -5.63 -10.28 5.43
CA ASP A 100 -6.04 -9.02 4.79
C ASP A 100 -4.86 -8.13 4.48
#